data_AF-A0AAX2I867-F1
#
_entry.id   AF-A0AAX2I867-F1
#
_cell.length_a   1.000
_cell.length_b   1.000
_cell.length_c   1.000
_cell.angle_alpha   90.00
_cell.angle_beta   90.00
_cell.angle_gamma   90.00
#
_symmetry.space_group_name_H-M   'P 1'
#
loop_
_entity.id
_entity.type
_entity.pdbx_description
1 polymer ?
#
loop_
_entity_poly.entity_id
_entity_poly.type
_entity_poly.pdbx_seq_one_letter_code
_entity_poly.pdbx_strand_id
1 'polypeptide(L)'
;MYTIKTTDFFTSKGINKVLYNKTFIQTIADVWSENENLLAIYHTHYKIEFSFTKNNTLHYVMIEEITPQEQKQSTQCEFIDDIAIFQKSLNNIKTLFKLTSTDNNITIDKVLIHFEDGKVDSLYYFPYSASITNTEIRTTDAPL
;
A
#
# COMPACT_ATOMS: atom_id res chain seq x y z
N MET A 1 -8.41 12.08 14.49
CA MET A 1 -7.39 11.11 14.06
C MET A 1 -8.00 10.26 12.96
N TYR A 2 -7.32 10.15 11.83
CA TYR A 2 -7.68 9.26 10.73
C TYR A 2 -7.00 7.92 10.95
N THR A 3 -7.75 6.83 10.83
CA THR A 3 -7.21 5.49 10.97
C THR A 3 -7.38 4.77 9.64
N ILE A 4 -6.29 4.23 9.10
CA ILE A 4 -6.30 3.29 7.99
C ILE A 4 -6.06 1.89 8.57
N LYS A 5 -6.90 0.93 8.22
CA LYS A 5 -6.70 -0.47 8.58
C LYS A 5 -6.24 -1.29 7.38
N THR A 6 -5.49 -2.36 7.61
CA THR A 6 -5.17 -3.32 6.53
C THR A 6 -6.44 -3.77 5.81
N THR A 7 -7.50 -4.10 6.54
CA THR A 7 -8.77 -4.53 5.95
C THR A 7 -9.42 -3.50 5.03
N ASP A 8 -9.24 -2.20 5.26
CA ASP A 8 -9.86 -1.15 4.43
C ASP A 8 -9.45 -1.29 2.95
N PHE A 9 -8.21 -1.70 2.69
CA PHE A 9 -7.67 -1.89 1.35
C PHE A 9 -8.34 -3.05 0.58
N PHE A 10 -8.84 -4.06 1.29
CA PHE A 10 -9.47 -5.25 0.70
C PHE A 10 -11.00 -5.16 0.67
N THR A 11 -11.56 -3.96 0.85
CA THR A 11 -13.00 -3.70 0.68
C THR A 11 -13.27 -2.82 -0.53
N SER A 12 -14.50 -2.90 -1.07
CA SER A 12 -14.94 -1.99 -2.14
C SER A 12 -15.01 -0.52 -1.71
N LYS A 13 -15.02 -0.24 -0.40
CA LYS A 13 -15.05 1.12 0.14
C LYS A 13 -13.67 1.79 0.09
N GLY A 14 -12.59 1.02 0.20
CA GLY A 14 -11.24 1.56 0.34
C GLY A 14 -11.05 2.35 1.64
N ILE A 15 -10.06 3.24 1.65
CA ILE A 15 -9.78 4.13 2.78
C ILE A 15 -10.67 5.37 2.79
N ASN A 16 -10.60 6.15 3.87
CA ASN A 16 -11.32 7.41 3.99
C ASN A 16 -10.99 8.37 2.83
N LYS A 17 -12.03 8.80 2.08
CA LYS A 17 -11.89 9.66 0.89
C LYS A 17 -11.23 11.02 1.14
N VAL A 18 -11.23 11.51 2.38
CA VAL A 18 -10.49 12.73 2.74
C VAL A 18 -8.98 12.56 2.48
N LEU A 19 -8.47 11.34 2.65
CA LEU A 19 -7.06 10.99 2.42
C LEU A 19 -6.66 10.96 0.95
N TYR A 20 -7.61 11.12 0.02
CA TYR A 20 -7.35 11.20 -1.43
C TYR A 20 -6.98 12.63 -1.85
N ASN A 21 -7.13 13.61 -0.96
CA ASN A 21 -6.87 15.01 -1.24
C ASN A 21 -5.43 15.37 -0.86
N LYS A 22 -4.61 15.71 -1.86
CA LYS A 22 -3.20 16.09 -1.64
C LYS A 22 -3.05 17.27 -0.67
N THR A 23 -3.85 18.32 -0.81
CA THR A 23 -3.79 19.50 0.06
C THR A 23 -4.07 19.14 1.51
N PHE A 24 -5.00 18.23 1.74
CA PHE A 24 -5.26 17.70 3.06
C PHE A 24 -4.06 16.88 3.58
N ILE A 25 -3.53 15.93 2.78
CA ILE A 25 -2.38 15.13 3.19
C ILE A 25 -1.16 16.00 3.51
N GLN A 26 -0.92 17.08 2.75
CA GLN A 26 0.13 18.07 3.04
C GLN A 26 0.02 18.68 4.43
N THR A 27 -1.20 18.84 4.97
CA THR A 27 -1.39 19.43 6.31
C THR A 27 -1.03 18.47 7.45
N ILE A 28 -0.92 17.17 7.16
CA ILE A 28 -0.72 16.11 8.15
C ILE A 28 0.56 15.30 7.93
N ALA A 29 1.27 15.52 6.81
CA ALA A 29 2.48 14.81 6.42
C ALA A 29 3.70 15.25 7.24
N ASP A 30 4.56 14.28 7.53
CA ASP A 30 5.84 14.47 8.20
C ASP A 30 6.95 14.89 7.22
N VAL A 31 6.86 14.38 6.00
CA VAL A 31 7.84 14.58 4.92
C VAL A 31 7.08 14.83 3.64
N TRP A 32 7.59 15.76 2.83
CA TRP A 32 7.06 16.07 1.52
C TRP A 32 8.19 16.30 0.51
N SER A 33 8.13 15.58 -0.61
CA SER A 33 8.95 15.84 -1.79
C SER A 33 8.08 16.44 -2.89
N GLU A 34 8.33 17.72 -3.23
CA GLU A 34 7.61 18.41 -4.31
C GLU A 34 7.88 17.77 -5.67
N ASN A 35 9.12 17.37 -5.93
CA ASN A 35 9.55 16.80 -7.21
C ASN A 35 8.91 15.43 -7.44
N GLU A 36 8.88 14.58 -6.42
CA GLU A 36 8.36 13.21 -6.51
C GLU A 36 6.83 13.14 -6.30
N ASN A 37 6.19 14.24 -5.88
CA ASN A 37 4.79 14.25 -5.45
C ASN A 37 4.46 13.16 -4.41
N LEU A 38 5.42 12.92 -3.51
CA LEU A 38 5.33 11.95 -2.42
C LEU A 38 5.20 12.66 -1.09
N LEU A 39 4.28 12.17 -0.26
CA LEU A 39 4.06 12.62 1.11
C LEU A 39 4.07 11.43 2.05
N ALA A 40 4.84 11.49 3.12
CA ALA A 40 4.93 10.39 4.07
C ALA A 40 4.48 10.83 5.47
N ILE A 41 3.78 9.93 6.15
CA ILE A 41 3.40 10.04 7.56
C ILE A 41 4.05 8.85 8.28
N TYR A 42 4.72 9.12 9.38
CA TYR A 42 5.34 8.08 10.20
C TYR A 42 4.55 7.94 11.49
N HIS A 43 4.16 6.71 11.83
CA HIS A 43 3.52 6.46 13.11
C HIS A 43 3.91 5.12 13.72
N THR A 44 4.53 5.17 14.89
CA THR A 44 4.94 4.07 15.78
C THR A 44 5.66 2.89 15.10
N HIS A 45 4.97 2.12 14.26
CA HIS A 45 5.46 0.92 13.60
C HIS A 45 5.43 1.00 12.07
N TYR A 46 4.73 1.99 11.49
CA TYR A 46 4.47 2.02 10.05
C TYR A 46 4.71 3.40 9.44
N LYS A 47 5.13 3.40 8.17
CA LYS A 47 5.13 4.54 7.28
C LYS A 47 3.93 4.43 6.37
N ILE A 48 3.24 5.55 6.17
CA ILE A 48 2.17 5.69 5.19
C ILE A 48 2.66 6.68 4.14
N GLU A 49 2.96 6.20 2.94
CA GLU A 49 3.33 7.04 1.81
C GLU A 49 2.14 7.24 0.88
N PHE A 50 1.89 8.49 0.52
CA PHE A 50 0.90 8.89 -0.48
C PHE A 50 1.63 9.42 -1.71
N SER A 51 1.42 8.76 -2.83
CA SER A 51 1.91 9.22 -4.13
C SER A 51 0.80 9.89 -4.92
N PHE A 52 1.09 11.04 -5.50
CA PHE A 52 0.16 11.77 -6.35
C PHE A 52 0.71 11.91 -7.76
N THR A 53 -0.17 11.82 -8.75
CA THR A 53 0.16 12.18 -10.14
C THR A 53 0.39 13.69 -10.27
N LYS A 54 0.94 14.13 -11.41
CA LYS A 54 1.14 15.56 -11.72
C LYS A 54 -0.14 16.41 -11.61
N ASN A 55 -1.30 15.79 -11.79
CA ASN A 55 -2.61 16.45 -11.70
C ASN A 55 -3.20 16.37 -10.27
N ASN A 56 -2.38 16.03 -9.26
CA ASN A 56 -2.77 15.88 -7.86
C ASN A 56 -3.80 14.78 -7.58
N THR A 57 -4.01 13.84 -8.50
CA THR A 57 -4.80 12.63 -8.26
C THR A 57 -3.97 11.62 -7.47
N LEU A 58 -4.54 11.06 -6.39
CA LEU A 58 -3.91 9.97 -5.63
C LEU A 58 -3.61 8.80 -6.57
N HIS A 59 -2.34 8.46 -6.69
CA HIS A 59 -1.82 7.40 -7.53
C HIS A 59 -1.80 6.07 -6.77
N TYR A 60 -1.10 6.05 -5.63
CA TYR A 60 -1.09 4.91 -4.72
C TYR A 60 -0.92 5.37 -3.26
N VAL A 61 -1.28 4.48 -2.34
CA VAL A 61 -0.87 4.54 -0.93
C VAL A 61 0.02 3.34 -0.64
N MET A 62 1.20 3.56 -0.08
CA MET A 62 2.11 2.50 0.32
C MET A 62 2.25 2.44 1.84
N ILE A 63 2.25 1.23 2.39
CA ILE A 63 2.51 0.95 3.80
C ILE A 63 3.70 0.01 3.90
N GLU A 64 4.64 0.33 4.79
CA GLU A 64 5.75 -0.54 5.18
C GLU A 64 6.03 -0.38 6.69
N GLU A 65 6.69 -1.38 7.28
CA GLU A 65 7.23 -1.28 8.64
C GLU A 65 8.41 -0.29 8.68
N ILE A 66 8.49 0.52 9.73
CA ILE A 66 9.58 1.50 9.89
C ILE A 66 10.65 1.00 10.83
N THR A 67 11.85 1.53 10.65
CA THR A 67 12.94 1.33 11.61
C THR A 67 12.71 2.15 12.89
N PRO A 68 13.31 1.76 14.03
CA PRO A 68 13.20 2.53 15.28
C PRO A 68 13.59 4.00 15.17
N GLN A 69 14.49 4.35 14.24
CA GLN A 69 14.96 5.72 14.03
C GLN A 69 13.94 6.62 13.32
N GLU A 70 12.97 6.03 12.63
CA GLU A 70 11.94 6.73 11.86
C GLU A 70 10.64 6.92 12.65
N GLN A 71 10.57 6.34 13.86
CA GLN A 71 9.37 6.39 14.69
C GLN A 71 8.99 7.82 15.05
N LYS A 72 7.74 8.16 14.76
CA LYS A 72 7.10 9.40 15.18
C LYS A 72 5.77 9.11 15.85
N GLN A 73 5.38 10.00 16.77
CA GLN A 73 4.05 10.01 17.34
C GLN A 73 3.14 10.96 16.56
N SER A 74 2.90 10.67 15.27
CA SER A 74 1.86 11.40 14.53
C SER A 74 0.52 11.22 15.25
N THR A 75 -0.19 12.34 15.48
CA THR A 75 -1.49 12.34 16.16
C THR A 75 -2.68 12.43 15.20
N GLN A 76 -2.38 12.56 13.90
CA GLN A 76 -3.38 12.92 12.90
C GLN A 76 -3.78 11.75 12.01
N CYS A 77 -2.86 10.85 11.68
CA CYS A 77 -3.13 9.65 10.90
C CYS A 77 -2.29 8.47 11.38
N GLU A 78 -2.92 7.31 11.50
CA GLU A 78 -2.26 6.06 11.85
C GLU A 78 -2.67 4.93 10.91
N PHE A 79 -1.78 3.94 10.80
CA PHE A 79 -2.07 2.66 10.18
C PHE A 79 -2.17 1.57 11.26
N ILE A 80 -3.20 0.75 11.19
CA ILE A 80 -3.41 -0.40 12.07
C ILE A 80 -3.38 -1.67 11.22
N ASP A 81 -2.41 -2.54 11.50
CA ASP A 81 -2.38 -3.87 10.91
C ASP A 81 -3.35 -4.84 11.63
N ASP A 82 -4.64 -4.69 11.35
CA ASP A 82 -5.73 -5.39 12.04
C ASP A 82 -5.84 -6.89 11.70
N ILE A 83 -5.07 -7.38 10.72
CA ILE A 83 -4.99 -8.81 10.37
C ILE A 83 -3.59 -9.39 10.49
N ALA A 84 -2.64 -8.62 11.05
CA ALA A 84 -1.23 -8.97 11.16
C ALA A 84 -0.66 -9.43 9.80
N ILE A 85 -0.89 -8.67 8.74
CA ILE A 85 -0.44 -8.98 7.37
C ILE A 85 1.09 -8.95 7.26
N PHE A 86 1.76 -8.02 7.95
CA PHE A 86 3.23 -7.92 7.92
C PHE A 86 3.93 -9.11 8.58
N GLN A 87 3.21 -9.84 9.43
CA GLN A 87 3.71 -11.06 10.08
C GLN A 87 3.46 -12.33 9.27
N LYS A 88 2.84 -12.23 8.08
CA LYS A 88 2.49 -13.39 7.25
C LYS A 88 3.58 -13.70 6.24
N SER A 89 3.86 -14.99 6.07
CA SER A 89 4.64 -15.46 4.93
C SER A 89 3.83 -15.42 3.63
N LEU A 90 4.50 -15.51 2.49
CA LEU A 90 3.86 -15.69 1.18
C LEU A 90 2.81 -16.81 1.19
N ASN A 91 3.13 -17.96 1.79
CA ASN A 91 2.21 -19.09 1.87
C ASN A 91 0.98 -18.81 2.74
N ASN A 92 1.14 -18.04 3.83
CA ASN A 92 0.01 -17.64 4.66
C ASN A 92 -0.92 -16.68 3.90
N ILE A 93 -0.37 -15.75 3.12
CA ILE A 93 -1.15 -14.85 2.26
C ILE A 93 -1.90 -15.63 1.18
N LYS A 94 -1.22 -16.54 0.47
CA LYS A 94 -1.87 -17.41 -0.53
C LYS A 94 -3.03 -18.20 0.06
N THR A 95 -2.84 -18.75 1.26
CA THR A 95 -3.90 -19.49 1.98
C THR A 95 -5.05 -18.57 2.38
N LEU A 96 -4.75 -17.41 2.96
CA LEU A 96 -5.75 -16.43 3.44
C LEU A 96 -6.67 -15.96 2.31
N PHE A 97 -6.10 -15.70 1.12
CA PHE A 97 -6.82 -15.19 -0.04
C PHE A 97 -7.15 -16.27 -1.09
N LYS A 98 -6.90 -17.55 -0.78
CA LYS A 98 -7.18 -18.71 -1.66
C LYS A 98 -6.58 -18.56 -3.06
N LEU A 99 -5.31 -18.17 -3.13
CA LEU A 99 -4.59 -17.91 -4.36
C LEU A 99 -3.77 -19.13 -4.82
N THR A 100 -3.66 -19.32 -6.14
CA THR A 100 -2.90 -20.40 -6.77
C THR A 100 -1.63 -19.93 -7.49
N SER A 101 -1.33 -18.63 -7.47
CA SER A 101 -0.18 -18.04 -8.19
C SER A 101 1.18 -18.51 -7.62
N THR A 102 2.18 -18.60 -8.51
CA THR A 102 3.59 -18.85 -8.19
C THR A 102 4.42 -17.58 -8.02
N ASP A 103 3.81 -16.41 -8.19
CA ASP A 103 4.52 -15.12 -8.17
C ASP A 103 5.00 -14.75 -6.76
N ASN A 104 6.08 -13.96 -6.74
CA ASN A 104 6.68 -13.42 -5.52
C ASN A 104 5.95 -12.16 -5.03
N ASN A 105 5.14 -11.53 -5.88
CA ASN A 105 4.23 -10.45 -5.51
C ASN A 105 2.80 -10.91 -5.71
N ILE A 106 1.91 -10.50 -4.82
CA ILE A 106 0.50 -10.91 -4.87
C ILE A 106 -0.37 -9.69 -5.11
N THR A 107 -1.13 -9.71 -6.19
CA THR A 107 -2.15 -8.70 -6.46
C THR A 107 -3.54 -9.23 -6.15
N ILE A 108 -4.30 -8.48 -5.35
CA ILE A 108 -5.68 -8.77 -4.95
C ILE A 108 -6.49 -7.50 -5.17
N ASP A 109 -7.29 -7.47 -6.24
CA ASP A 109 -8.07 -6.32 -6.68
C ASP A 109 -7.20 -5.04 -6.85
N LYS A 110 -7.25 -4.14 -5.88
CA LYS A 110 -6.54 -2.85 -5.86
C LYS A 110 -5.28 -2.89 -5.00
N VAL A 111 -4.92 -4.04 -4.44
CA VAL A 111 -3.81 -4.18 -3.50
C VAL A 111 -2.72 -5.04 -4.12
N LEU A 112 -1.50 -4.53 -4.12
CA LEU A 112 -0.29 -5.31 -4.37
C LEU A 112 0.41 -5.53 -3.02
N ILE A 113 0.73 -6.77 -2.72
CA ILE A 113 1.53 -7.19 -1.57
C ILE A 113 2.91 -7.55 -2.11
N HIS A 114 3.91 -6.76 -1.74
CA HIS A 114 5.31 -6.99 -2.08
C HIS A 114 5.99 -7.82 -0.99
N PHE A 115 6.86 -8.73 -1.41
CA PHE A 115 7.59 -9.59 -0.48
C PHE A 115 9.10 -9.44 -0.68
N GLU A 116 9.82 -9.38 0.43
CA GLU A 116 11.27 -9.49 0.51
C GLU A 116 11.62 -10.63 1.49
N ASP A 117 12.57 -11.49 1.11
CA ASP A 117 12.97 -12.68 1.87
C ASP A 117 11.80 -13.56 2.38
N GLY A 118 10.73 -13.64 1.58
CA GLY A 118 9.54 -14.45 1.86
C GLY A 118 8.56 -13.86 2.89
N LYS A 119 8.80 -12.63 3.34
CA LYS A 119 7.93 -11.86 4.25
C LYS A 119 7.31 -10.69 3.52
N VAL A 120 6.16 -10.22 4.00
CA VAL A 120 5.56 -8.99 3.47
C VAL A 120 6.47 -7.82 3.83
N ASP A 121 6.99 -7.16 2.81
CA ASP A 121 7.80 -5.95 2.96
C ASP A 121 6.90 -4.71 2.94
N SER A 122 6.06 -4.62 1.91
CA SER A 122 5.23 -3.45 1.69
C SER A 122 3.88 -3.78 1.04
N LEU A 123 2.89 -2.94 1.31
CA LEU A 123 1.56 -2.98 0.71
C LEU A 123 1.38 -1.75 -0.16
N TYR A 124 0.84 -1.92 -1.35
CA TYR A 124 0.45 -0.82 -2.23
C TYR A 124 -1.03 -0.90 -2.53
N TYR A 125 -1.75 0.18 -2.28
CA TYR A 125 -3.16 0.35 -2.61
C TYR A 125 -3.32 1.33 -3.78
N PHE A 126 -3.95 0.86 -4.85
CA PHE A 126 -4.18 1.60 -6.10
C PHE A 126 -5.68 1.93 -6.25
N PRO A 127 -6.15 3.10 -5.78
CA PRO A 127 -7.57 3.41 -5.72
C PRO A 127 -8.27 3.42 -7.09
N TYR A 128 -7.52 3.72 -8.16
CA TYR A 128 -8.01 3.90 -9.53
C TYR A 128 -7.44 2.90 -10.53
N SER A 129 -6.71 1.87 -10.10
CA SER A 129 -6.33 0.82 -11.05
C SER A 129 -7.59 0.11 -11.52
N ALA A 130 -7.69 -0.17 -12.83
CA ALA A 130 -8.60 -1.19 -13.30
C ALA A 130 -8.30 -2.47 -12.50
N SER A 131 -9.32 -3.17 -12.01
CA SER A 131 -9.14 -4.42 -11.25
C SER A 131 -8.09 -5.26 -11.96
N ILE A 132 -6.94 -5.46 -11.30
CA ILE A 132 -5.88 -6.29 -11.85
C ILE A 132 -6.38 -7.71 -11.62
N THR A 133 -7.28 -8.17 -12.48
CA THR A 133 -7.48 -9.60 -12.63
C THR A 133 -6.12 -10.13 -13.05
N ASN A 134 -5.63 -11.18 -12.37
CA ASN A 134 -4.47 -11.95 -12.81
C ASN A 134 -4.78 -12.54 -14.19
N THR A 135 -4.75 -11.69 -15.22
CA THR A 135 -4.74 -12.10 -16.61
C THR A 135 -3.28 -12.33 -16.88
N GLU A 136 -2.95 -13.61 -17.05
CA GLU A 136 -1.68 -14.12 -17.55
C GLU A 136 -0.90 -13.06 -18.32
N ILE A 137 0.26 -12.65 -17.81
CA ILE A 137 1.31 -12.11 -18.67
C ILE A 137 1.77 -13.31 -19.51
N ARG A 138 1.03 -13.61 -20.57
CA ARG A 138 1.57 -14.39 -21.68
C ARG A 138 2.66 -13.53 -22.28
N THR A 139 3.90 -13.92 -22.05
CA THR A 139 5.04 -13.50 -22.88
C THR A 139 4.73 -13.92 -24.31
N THR A 140 4.15 -13.03 -25.10
CA THR A 140 4.12 -13.17 -26.55
C THR A 140 5.49 -12.78 -27.09
N ASP A 141 6.09 -13.76 -27.74
CA ASP A 141 7.03 -13.66 -28.86
C ASP A 141 8.47 -13.24 -28.55
N ALA A 142 9.31 -14.25 -28.36
CA ALA A 142 10.69 -14.20 -28.81
C ALA A 142 10.70 -14.15 -30.36
N PRO A 143 11.49 -13.27 -31.00
CA PRO A 143 11.70 -13.34 -32.44
C PRO A 143 12.56 -14.56 -32.78
N LEU A 144 12.22 -15.19 -33.90
CA LEU A 144 13.01 -16.21 -34.61
C LEU A 144 14.46 -15.76 -34.87
#